data_AF-A0A175WDM5-F1
#
_entry.id   AF-A0A175WDM5-F1
#
_cell.length_a   1.000
_cell.length_b   1.000
_cell.length_c   1.000
_cell.angle_alpha   90.00
_cell.angle_beta   90.00
_cell.angle_gamma   90.00
#
_symmetry.space_group_name_H-M   'P 1'
#
loop_
_entity.id
_entity.type
_entity.pdbx_description
1 polymer ?
#
loop_
_entity_poly.entity_id
_entity_poly.type
_entity_poly.pdbx_seq_one_letter_code
_entity_poly.pdbx_strand_id
1 'polypeptide(L)'
;MPPISRQTAVDALRLSPVFDGSDTSLWSDGAFVPGRNDSVLVFPGFGKPVVIPLGTGGGCVEKGPFSDLVVRLGPFKIPEDRPLLVNPVDGREENLRCLVRDPNVYPLRRWSSFKNSADLIKGRGNIRDFHGALEGDPRVTAAASIGGTAQGSIISSSDPAFWLTHAQLDRWKQGVHGTGTYLNIPPSAEVKVEDVIDVLPHAGPVKIKDLMNTVGGNPLCYAYLS
;
A
#
# COMPACT_ATOMS: atom_id res chain seq x y z
N MET A 1 7.74 30.38 5.65
CA MET A 1 6.48 29.61 5.69
C MET A 1 6.23 29.20 7.13
N PRO A 2 5.08 29.53 7.75
CA PRO A 2 4.78 29.05 9.08
C PRO A 2 4.51 27.54 9.04
N PRO A 3 4.77 26.79 10.13
CA PRO A 3 4.46 25.37 10.16
C PRO A 3 2.94 25.19 10.09
N ILE A 4 2.48 24.45 9.08
CA ILE A 4 1.08 24.00 8.97
C ILE A 4 0.73 23.24 10.25
N SER A 5 -0.24 23.77 11.01
CA SER A 5 -0.70 23.17 12.27
C SER A 5 -1.17 21.73 12.06
N ARG A 6 -1.09 20.88 13.10
CA ARG A 6 -1.61 19.50 13.05
C ARG A 6 -3.08 19.47 12.59
N GLN A 7 -3.90 20.43 13.02
CA GLN A 7 -5.31 20.55 12.65
C GLN A 7 -5.50 20.69 11.14
N THR A 8 -4.82 21.67 10.53
CA THR A 8 -4.96 21.99 9.10
C THR A 8 -4.57 20.85 8.15
N ALA A 9 -3.67 19.96 8.57
CA ALA A 9 -3.31 18.79 7.75
C ALA A 9 -4.35 17.66 7.87
N VAL A 10 -4.83 17.39 9.09
CA VAL A 10 -5.92 16.41 9.35
C VAL A 10 -7.18 16.79 8.57
N ASP A 11 -7.53 18.07 8.59
CA ASP A 11 -8.67 18.59 7.86
C ASP A 11 -8.47 18.36 6.34
N ALA A 12 -7.27 18.59 5.82
CA ALA A 12 -6.99 18.40 4.40
C ALA A 12 -7.22 16.97 3.88
N LEU A 13 -6.97 15.93 4.69
CA LEU A 13 -7.23 14.55 4.27
C LEU A 13 -8.73 14.25 4.21
N ARG A 14 -9.47 14.69 5.23
CA ARG A 14 -10.94 14.54 5.30
C ARG A 14 -11.69 15.46 4.33
N LEU A 15 -11.02 16.46 3.78
CA LEU A 15 -11.54 17.31 2.71
C LEU A 15 -11.19 16.78 1.32
N SER A 16 -10.44 15.68 1.22
CA SER A 16 -10.21 15.01 -0.06
C SER A 16 -11.54 14.48 -0.59
N PRO A 17 -11.94 14.77 -1.84
CA PRO A 17 -13.15 14.19 -2.44
C PRO A 17 -13.15 12.66 -2.45
N VAL A 18 -11.98 12.05 -2.33
CA VAL A 18 -11.85 10.59 -2.24
C VAL A 18 -12.23 10.07 -0.86
N PHE A 19 -12.09 10.88 0.20
CA PHE A 19 -12.13 10.44 1.61
C PHE A 19 -13.06 11.29 2.50
N ASP A 20 -13.91 12.14 1.90
CA ASP A 20 -14.75 13.09 2.62
C ASP A 20 -16.02 12.48 3.23
N GLY A 21 -16.30 11.21 2.96
CA GLY A 21 -17.48 10.50 3.44
C GLY A 21 -18.77 10.81 2.71
N SER A 22 -18.72 11.57 1.61
CA SER A 22 -19.86 11.78 0.72
C SER A 22 -20.23 10.50 -0.06
N ASP A 23 -21.40 10.50 -0.68
CA ASP A 23 -21.89 9.38 -1.50
C ASP A 23 -21.02 9.12 -2.75
N THR A 24 -20.16 10.05 -3.12
CA THR A 24 -19.20 9.93 -4.24
C THR A 24 -17.76 9.67 -3.78
N SER A 25 -17.52 9.64 -2.48
CA SER A 25 -16.22 9.29 -1.92
C SER A 25 -16.01 7.78 -1.93
N LEU A 26 -14.77 7.34 -1.77
CA LEU A 26 -14.50 5.94 -1.49
C LEU A 26 -14.72 5.59 -0.02
N TRP A 27 -14.85 6.58 0.88
CA TRP A 27 -15.15 6.36 2.30
C TRP A 27 -15.25 7.63 3.14
N SER A 28 -15.65 7.43 4.39
CA SER A 28 -15.42 8.31 5.54
C SER A 28 -14.38 7.75 6.54
N ASP A 29 -14.06 8.57 7.53
CA ASP A 29 -13.28 8.14 8.69
C ASP A 29 -13.94 6.94 9.41
N GLY A 30 -13.12 6.16 10.12
CA GLY A 30 -13.62 5.18 11.06
C GLY A 30 -14.11 5.85 12.34
N ALA A 31 -15.03 5.20 13.04
CA ALA A 31 -15.45 5.61 14.37
C ALA A 31 -14.21 5.85 15.26
N PHE A 32 -14.19 6.96 15.98
CA PHE A 32 -13.07 7.31 16.85
C PHE A 32 -12.97 6.31 18.01
N VAL A 33 -11.78 5.71 18.18
CA VAL A 33 -11.51 4.79 19.29
C VAL A 33 -10.48 5.43 20.24
N PRO A 34 -10.89 5.87 21.45
CA PRO A 34 -9.98 6.47 22.42
C PRO A 34 -9.05 5.42 23.05
N GLY A 35 -7.93 5.89 23.61
CA GLY A 35 -7.02 5.04 24.40
C GLY A 35 -6.22 4.01 23.59
N ARG A 36 -6.19 4.13 22.26
CA ARG A 36 -5.29 3.33 21.42
C ARG A 36 -3.83 3.78 21.61
N ASN A 37 -2.90 2.91 21.23
CA ASN A 37 -1.47 3.21 21.18
C ASN A 37 -1.04 3.46 19.73
N ASP A 38 0.01 4.25 19.57
CA ASP A 38 0.66 4.44 18.27
C ASP A 38 1.00 3.09 17.62
N SER A 39 0.86 3.04 16.30
CA SER A 39 1.23 1.88 15.51
C SER A 39 2.75 1.76 15.44
N VAL A 40 3.28 0.63 15.87
CA VAL A 40 4.71 0.33 15.81
C VAL A 40 4.96 -0.73 14.74
N LEU A 41 5.68 -0.34 13.69
CA LEU A 41 6.05 -1.23 12.60
C LEU A 41 7.53 -1.62 12.74
N VAL A 42 7.79 -2.92 12.82
CA VAL A 42 9.13 -3.50 12.81
C VAL A 42 9.35 -4.14 11.45
N PHE A 43 10.27 -3.59 10.68
CA PHE A 43 10.60 -4.11 9.36
C PHE A 43 11.93 -4.85 9.43
N PRO A 44 12.01 -6.11 8.96
CA PRO A 44 13.28 -6.81 8.85
C PRO A 44 14.29 -5.98 8.07
N GLY A 45 15.52 -5.88 8.58
CA GLY A 45 16.60 -5.07 7.99
C GLY A 45 16.63 -3.61 8.43
N PHE A 46 15.60 -3.07 9.08
CA PHE A 46 15.65 -1.74 9.70
C PHE A 46 16.05 -1.83 11.17
N GLY A 47 17.08 -1.09 11.55
CA GLY A 47 17.61 -1.10 12.92
C GLY A 47 16.75 -0.38 13.96
N LYS A 48 15.66 0.30 13.55
CA LYS A 48 14.73 0.99 14.45
C LYS A 48 13.29 0.78 14.00
N PRO A 49 12.35 0.61 14.94
CA PRO A 49 10.93 0.54 14.61
C PRO A 49 10.45 1.88 14.04
N VAL A 50 9.50 1.81 13.11
CA VAL A 50 8.79 2.95 12.58
C VAL A 50 7.54 3.16 13.44
N VAL A 51 7.51 4.26 14.17
CA VAL A 51 6.36 4.66 14.98
C VAL A 51 5.47 5.58 14.16
N ILE A 52 4.21 5.19 14.03
CA ILE A 52 3.16 5.92 13.33
C ILE A 52 2.14 6.36 14.39
N PRO A 53 2.03 7.66 14.68
CA PRO A 53 1.03 8.20 15.58
C PRO A 53 -0.37 7.78 15.16
N LEU A 54 -1.32 7.72 16.08
CA LEU A 54 -2.71 7.45 15.73
C LEU A 54 -3.26 8.45 14.71
N GLY A 55 -4.10 7.94 13.82
CA GLY A 55 -4.99 8.76 13.03
C GLY A 55 -6.18 9.26 13.84
N THR A 56 -7.25 9.61 13.14
CA THR A 56 -8.43 10.23 13.74
C THR A 56 -9.63 9.29 13.91
N GLY A 57 -9.48 8.03 13.55
CA GLY A 57 -10.53 7.02 13.62
C GLY A 57 -10.13 5.87 14.53
N GLY A 58 -10.06 4.67 13.96
CA GLY A 58 -9.67 3.43 14.62
C GLY A 58 -10.72 2.34 14.62
N GLY A 59 -11.97 2.67 14.25
CA GLY A 59 -13.11 1.77 14.21
C GLY A 59 -13.71 1.61 12.82
N CYS A 60 -14.94 1.10 12.76
CA CYS A 60 -15.69 0.90 11.53
C CYS A 60 -15.94 2.22 10.80
N VAL A 61 -15.87 2.20 9.46
CA VAL A 61 -16.31 3.32 8.61
C VAL A 61 -17.80 3.60 8.86
N GLU A 62 -18.16 4.87 9.07
CA GLU A 62 -19.53 5.24 9.49
C GLU A 62 -20.41 5.79 8.36
N LYS A 63 -19.80 6.34 7.29
CA LYS A 63 -20.47 7.04 6.18
C LYS A 63 -19.84 6.76 4.82
N GLY A 64 -20.56 7.10 3.76
CA GLY A 64 -20.16 6.90 2.37
C GLY A 64 -20.58 5.53 1.84
N PRO A 65 -20.34 5.25 0.55
CA PRO A 65 -20.91 4.10 -0.16
C PRO A 65 -20.37 2.73 0.28
N PHE A 66 -19.42 2.70 1.22
CA PHE A 66 -18.80 1.47 1.74
C PHE A 66 -18.95 1.32 3.26
N SER A 67 -19.85 2.07 3.90
CA SER A 67 -20.08 1.96 5.36
C SER A 67 -20.65 0.59 5.77
N ASP A 68 -21.33 -0.09 4.86
CA ASP A 68 -21.89 -1.44 5.03
C ASP A 68 -21.00 -2.53 4.41
N LEU A 69 -19.80 -2.17 3.94
CA LEU A 69 -18.85 -3.14 3.38
C LEU A 69 -18.43 -4.16 4.44
N VAL A 70 -18.68 -5.43 4.14
CA VAL A 70 -18.28 -6.57 4.97
C VAL A 70 -16.95 -7.12 4.47
N VAL A 71 -15.90 -6.92 5.27
CA VAL A 71 -14.61 -7.59 5.08
C VAL A 71 -14.75 -9.03 5.56
N ARG A 72 -14.36 -9.98 4.71
CA ARG A 72 -14.59 -11.43 4.96
C ARG A 72 -13.34 -12.22 5.30
N LEU A 73 -12.17 -11.74 4.91
CA LEU A 73 -10.90 -12.48 5.04
C LEU A 73 -9.95 -11.77 6.00
N GLY A 74 -8.98 -12.52 6.50
CA GLY A 74 -7.97 -12.06 7.44
C GLY A 74 -8.53 -11.77 8.84
N PRO A 75 -7.71 -11.17 9.73
CA PRO A 75 -6.32 -10.78 9.50
C PRO A 75 -5.43 -12.00 9.24
N PHE A 76 -4.54 -11.89 8.26
CA PHE A 76 -3.54 -12.92 8.01
C PHE A 76 -2.41 -12.78 9.02
N LYS A 77 -2.06 -13.87 9.71
CA LYS A 77 -0.95 -13.87 10.66
C LYS A 77 0.36 -13.78 9.89
N ILE A 78 1.16 -12.76 10.17
CA ILE A 78 2.53 -12.65 9.67
C ILE A 78 3.45 -13.32 10.70
N PRO A 79 4.22 -14.35 10.34
CA PRO A 79 5.16 -15.00 11.24
C PRO A 79 6.26 -14.04 11.69
N GLU A 80 6.76 -14.24 12.92
CA GLU A 80 7.86 -13.42 13.44
C GLU A 80 9.20 -13.70 12.73
N ASP A 81 9.37 -14.92 12.20
CA ASP A 81 10.63 -15.42 11.61
C ASP A 81 10.77 -15.16 10.11
N ARG A 82 9.69 -14.75 9.43
CA ARG A 82 9.70 -14.42 8.00
C ARG A 82 8.73 -13.30 7.66
N PRO A 83 9.15 -12.38 6.78
CA PRO A 83 8.42 -11.13 6.54
C PRO A 83 7.03 -11.32 5.94
N LEU A 84 6.81 -12.36 5.12
CA LEU A 84 5.52 -12.69 4.53
C LEU A 84 5.40 -14.19 4.29
N LEU A 85 4.20 -14.72 4.46
CA LEU A 85 3.86 -16.09 4.11
C LEU A 85 3.68 -16.22 2.60
N VAL A 86 4.32 -17.22 2.00
CA VAL A 86 3.91 -17.72 0.68
C VAL A 86 2.64 -18.53 0.89
N ASN A 87 1.53 -18.09 0.32
CA ASN A 87 0.23 -18.79 0.35
C ASN A 87 -0.32 -19.04 1.79
N PRO A 88 -0.51 -17.99 2.62
CA PRO A 88 -1.02 -18.16 3.99
C PRO A 88 -2.39 -18.82 4.00
N VAL A 89 -2.54 -19.90 4.77
CA VAL A 89 -3.81 -20.60 4.97
C VAL A 89 -4.63 -19.91 6.06
N ASP A 90 -3.98 -19.54 7.16
CA ASP A 90 -4.61 -18.80 8.27
C ASP A 90 -5.05 -17.40 7.81
N GLY A 91 -6.31 -17.05 8.06
CA GLY A 91 -6.96 -15.84 7.58
C GLY A 91 -7.74 -16.04 6.27
N ARG A 92 -7.82 -17.26 5.73
CA ARG A 92 -8.72 -17.58 4.60
C ARG A 92 -10.12 -17.99 5.03
N GLU A 93 -10.27 -18.37 6.30
CA GLU A 93 -11.56 -18.63 6.90
C GLU A 93 -12.45 -17.39 6.90
N GLU A 94 -13.76 -17.62 6.89
CA GLU A 94 -14.72 -16.51 6.95
C GLU A 94 -14.63 -15.81 8.30
N ASN A 95 -14.33 -14.51 8.26
CA ASN A 95 -14.26 -13.61 9.40
C ASN A 95 -14.94 -12.29 9.05
N LEU A 96 -16.28 -12.29 9.16
CA LEU A 96 -17.13 -11.14 8.84
C LEU A 96 -16.91 -9.99 9.83
N ARG A 97 -16.50 -8.84 9.29
CA ARG A 97 -16.35 -7.60 10.07
C ARG A 97 -16.55 -6.39 9.18
N CYS A 98 -16.76 -5.23 9.81
CA CYS A 98 -16.78 -3.96 9.10
C CYS A 98 -15.38 -3.59 8.57
N LEU A 99 -15.33 -2.71 7.57
CA LEU A 99 -14.09 -2.03 7.19
C LEU A 99 -13.65 -1.08 8.32
N VAL A 100 -12.46 -1.30 8.87
CA VAL A 100 -11.88 -0.46 9.93
C VAL A 100 -10.85 0.51 9.36
N ARG A 101 -10.92 1.78 9.75
CA ARG A 101 -10.08 2.85 9.20
C ARG A 101 -9.56 3.79 10.27
N ASP A 102 -8.33 4.25 10.06
CA ASP A 102 -7.68 5.26 10.88
C ASP A 102 -6.89 6.25 9.99
N PRO A 103 -7.58 7.13 9.23
CA PRO A 103 -6.96 8.12 8.36
C PRO A 103 -5.92 8.92 9.12
N ASN A 104 -4.72 8.96 8.55
CA ASN A 104 -3.55 9.45 9.25
C ASN A 104 -2.69 10.31 8.34
N VAL A 105 -2.52 11.56 8.75
CA VAL A 105 -1.77 12.55 7.97
C VAL A 105 -0.27 12.51 8.23
N TYR A 106 0.15 11.90 9.33
CA TYR A 106 1.56 11.74 9.64
C TYR A 106 2.32 10.97 8.54
N PRO A 107 1.91 9.75 8.13
CA PRO A 107 2.60 9.03 7.07
C PRO A 107 2.56 9.79 5.75
N LEU A 108 1.42 10.42 5.42
CA LEU A 108 1.27 11.17 4.16
C LEU A 108 2.22 12.36 4.08
N ARG A 109 2.36 13.13 5.17
CA ARG A 109 3.30 14.25 5.23
C ARG A 109 4.74 13.79 5.20
N ARG A 110 5.04 12.69 5.88
CA ARG A 110 6.41 12.19 6.02
C ARG A 110 6.92 11.54 4.74
N TRP A 111 6.09 10.76 4.06
CA TRP A 111 6.51 9.91 2.95
C TRP A 111 5.85 10.28 1.62
N SER A 112 4.56 10.61 1.62
CA SER A 112 3.77 10.79 0.38
C SER A 112 3.56 12.24 -0.04
N SER A 113 4.46 13.15 0.34
CA SER A 113 4.39 14.54 -0.11
C SER A 113 4.74 14.66 -1.60
N PHE A 114 4.22 15.70 -2.28
CA PHE A 114 4.57 15.99 -3.68
C PHE A 114 6.08 16.04 -3.92
N LYS A 115 6.83 16.62 -2.97
CA LYS A 115 8.29 16.67 -3.04
C LYS A 115 8.89 15.27 -3.07
N ASN A 116 8.48 14.41 -2.13
CA ASN A 116 9.02 13.05 -2.05
C ASN A 116 8.65 12.23 -3.29
N SER A 117 7.42 12.36 -3.79
CA SER A 117 7.00 11.69 -5.03
C SER A 117 7.81 12.17 -6.24
N ALA A 118 8.03 13.49 -6.36
CA ALA A 118 8.84 14.04 -7.44
C ALA A 118 10.31 13.60 -7.34
N ASP A 119 10.88 13.61 -6.13
CA ASP A 119 12.25 13.15 -5.87
C ASP A 119 12.41 11.65 -6.16
N LEU A 120 11.40 10.83 -5.84
CA LEU A 120 11.38 9.40 -6.17
C LEU A 120 11.39 9.18 -7.69
N ILE A 121 10.50 9.87 -8.43
CA ILE A 121 10.36 9.72 -9.88
C ILE A 121 11.62 10.20 -10.61
N LYS A 122 12.18 11.34 -10.20
CA LYS A 122 13.32 11.98 -10.88
C LYS A 122 14.68 11.47 -10.41
N GLY A 123 14.79 11.09 -9.14
CA GLY A 123 16.07 10.80 -8.48
C GLY A 123 16.54 9.36 -8.57
N ARG A 124 15.73 8.44 -9.10
CA ARG A 124 16.07 7.01 -9.20
C ARG A 124 16.26 6.59 -10.65
N GLY A 125 17.51 6.28 -11.01
CA GLY A 125 17.93 6.03 -12.39
C GLY A 125 17.58 4.64 -12.92
N ASN A 126 17.42 3.65 -12.04
CA ASN A 126 17.10 2.27 -12.40
C ASN A 126 15.94 1.74 -11.57
N ILE A 127 15.35 0.61 -12.00
CA ILE A 127 14.17 0.04 -11.36
C ILE A 127 14.43 -0.47 -9.94
N ARG A 128 15.63 -1.00 -9.65
CA ARG A 128 16.02 -1.44 -8.31
C ARG A 128 15.92 -0.29 -7.31
N ASP A 129 16.55 0.84 -7.63
CA ASP A 129 16.59 1.98 -6.74
C ASP A 129 15.21 2.66 -6.65
N PHE A 130 14.43 2.61 -7.72
CA PHE A 130 13.07 3.13 -7.75
C PHE A 130 12.12 2.30 -6.88
N HIS A 131 11.97 1.00 -7.13
CA HIS A 131 11.13 0.11 -6.33
C HIS A 131 11.61 0.02 -4.88
N GLY A 132 12.93 -0.12 -4.67
CA GLY A 132 13.47 -0.20 -3.32
C GLY A 132 13.20 1.07 -2.51
N ALA A 133 13.29 2.26 -3.11
CA ALA A 133 12.92 3.51 -2.44
C ALA A 133 11.40 3.71 -2.31
N LEU A 134 10.60 3.15 -3.22
CA LEU A 134 9.14 3.22 -3.18
C LEU A 134 8.56 2.36 -2.05
N GLU A 135 9.01 1.11 -1.95
CA GLU A 135 8.51 0.09 -1.03
C GLU A 135 9.21 0.10 0.33
N GLY A 136 10.39 0.72 0.41
CA GLY A 136 11.12 0.85 1.67
C GLY A 136 12.00 -0.36 1.88
N ASP A 137 12.64 -0.84 0.82
CA ASP A 137 13.59 -1.94 0.89
C ASP A 137 14.83 -1.49 1.69
N PRO A 138 15.13 -2.12 2.84
CA PRO A 138 16.30 -1.78 3.66
C PRO A 138 17.63 -1.96 2.91
N ARG A 139 17.65 -2.74 1.82
CA ARG A 139 18.82 -2.96 0.97
C ARG A 139 19.08 -1.79 0.01
N VAL A 140 18.16 -0.82 -0.06
CA VAL A 140 18.21 0.35 -0.96
C VAL A 140 18.06 1.65 -0.19
N THR A 141 17.20 1.69 0.84
CA THR A 141 16.91 2.89 1.63
C THR A 141 16.98 2.63 3.13
N ALA A 142 17.57 3.58 3.86
CA ALA A 142 17.61 3.55 5.33
C ALA A 142 16.31 4.04 6.00
N ALA A 143 15.35 4.54 5.21
CA ALA A 143 14.04 4.95 5.69
C ALA A 143 12.95 4.09 5.08
N ALA A 144 11.99 3.66 5.91
CA ALA A 144 10.68 3.21 5.43
C ALA A 144 10.08 4.30 4.54
N SER A 145 9.31 3.90 3.55
CA SER A 145 8.78 4.78 2.50
C SER A 145 7.29 4.52 2.26
N ILE A 146 6.77 5.19 1.24
CA ILE A 146 5.35 5.30 0.88
C ILE A 146 4.62 3.95 0.92
N GLY A 147 5.18 2.90 0.29
CA GLY A 147 4.56 1.58 0.25
C GLY A 147 4.79 0.73 1.50
N GLY A 148 5.96 0.86 2.13
CA GLY A 148 6.37 -0.01 3.23
C GLY A 148 5.52 0.13 4.48
N THR A 149 4.87 1.27 4.69
CA THR A 149 4.14 1.55 5.94
C THR A 149 2.68 1.06 5.97
N ALA A 150 2.21 0.38 4.91
CA ALA A 150 0.84 -0.13 4.87
C ALA A 150 0.63 -1.24 5.90
N GLN A 151 -0.13 -0.96 6.95
CA GLN A 151 -0.56 -1.99 7.90
C GLN A 151 -1.53 -2.94 7.19
N GLY A 152 -1.30 -4.25 7.30
CA GLY A 152 -2.19 -5.26 6.72
C GLY A 152 -2.03 -5.45 5.21
N SER A 153 -0.80 -5.46 4.70
CA SER A 153 -0.46 -5.59 3.27
C SER A 153 -1.18 -6.72 2.50
N ILE A 154 -1.57 -7.80 3.18
CA ILE A 154 -2.28 -8.93 2.54
C ILE A 154 -3.79 -8.64 2.37
N ILE A 155 -4.38 -7.85 3.28
CA ILE A 155 -5.81 -7.50 3.26
C ILE A 155 -6.09 -6.10 2.73
N SER A 156 -5.05 -5.38 2.31
CA SER A 156 -5.21 -4.01 1.82
C SER A 156 -6.17 -3.93 0.65
N SER A 157 -6.31 -4.98 -0.17
CA SER A 157 -7.27 -5.01 -1.28
C SER A 157 -8.75 -5.06 -0.85
N SER A 158 -9.05 -5.37 0.42
CA SER A 158 -10.40 -5.26 0.98
C SER A 158 -10.84 -3.81 1.16
N ASP A 159 -9.89 -2.89 1.10
CA ASP A 159 -10.10 -1.46 1.17
C ASP A 159 -10.21 -0.89 -0.26
N PRO A 160 -11.32 -0.21 -0.62
CA PRO A 160 -11.49 0.40 -1.95
C PRO A 160 -10.37 1.39 -2.37
N ALA A 161 -9.68 2.01 -1.40
CA ALA A 161 -8.50 2.86 -1.60
C ALA A 161 -7.39 2.20 -2.37
N PHE A 162 -7.27 0.89 -2.19
CA PHE A 162 -6.19 0.09 -2.71
C PHE A 162 -6.03 0.33 -4.21
N TRP A 163 -7.15 0.31 -4.93
CA TRP A 163 -7.17 0.45 -6.38
C TRP A 163 -6.70 1.83 -6.85
N LEU A 164 -7.13 2.92 -6.21
CA LEU A 164 -6.65 4.26 -6.56
C LEU A 164 -5.17 4.45 -6.18
N THR A 165 -4.77 3.93 -5.04
CA THR A 165 -3.38 4.00 -4.58
C THR A 165 -2.46 3.28 -5.55
N HIS A 166 -2.81 2.04 -5.94
CA HIS A 166 -2.02 1.26 -6.88
C HIS A 166 -2.06 1.80 -8.31
N ALA A 167 -3.16 2.42 -8.74
CA ALA A 167 -3.19 3.14 -10.02
C ALA A 167 -2.19 4.31 -10.04
N GLN A 168 -1.98 4.99 -8.91
CA GLN A 168 -0.96 6.04 -8.82
C GLN A 168 0.47 5.48 -8.88
N LEU A 169 0.69 4.26 -8.40
CA LEU A 169 1.99 3.58 -8.49
C LEU A 169 2.28 3.09 -9.91
N ASP A 170 1.29 2.53 -10.59
CA ASP A 170 1.42 2.00 -11.96
C ASP A 170 1.76 3.08 -12.99
N ARG A 171 1.36 4.34 -12.74
CA ARG A 171 1.73 5.50 -13.57
C ARG A 171 3.24 5.69 -13.73
N TRP A 172 4.06 5.09 -12.87
CA TRP A 172 5.49 5.37 -12.79
C TRP A 172 6.35 4.30 -13.48
N LYS A 173 7.67 4.35 -13.23
CA LYS A 173 8.68 3.57 -13.95
C LYS A 173 8.39 2.08 -13.86
N GLN A 174 8.33 1.42 -15.02
CA GLN A 174 8.28 -0.04 -15.11
C GLN A 174 9.67 -0.63 -15.32
N GLY A 175 9.88 -1.84 -14.80
CA GLY A 175 11.09 -2.64 -15.00
C GLY A 175 11.02 -3.92 -14.18
N VAL A 176 11.97 -4.82 -14.39
CA VAL A 176 12.09 -6.08 -13.63
C VAL A 176 13.39 -6.09 -12.86
N HIS A 177 13.31 -6.35 -11.56
CA HIS A 177 14.44 -6.56 -10.67
C HIS A 177 13.99 -7.33 -9.43
N GLY A 178 14.92 -8.05 -8.81
CA GLY A 178 14.68 -8.76 -7.56
C GLY A 178 14.42 -10.25 -7.80
N THR A 179 13.88 -10.89 -6.78
CA THR A 179 13.69 -12.34 -6.68
C THR A 179 12.22 -12.67 -6.43
N GLY A 180 11.81 -13.92 -6.66
CA GLY A 180 10.43 -14.38 -6.49
C GLY A 180 9.92 -14.44 -5.03
N THR A 181 10.72 -14.01 -4.07
CA THR A 181 10.43 -14.02 -2.63
C THR A 181 10.68 -12.66 -2.00
N TYR A 182 9.81 -12.25 -1.07
CA TYR A 182 9.90 -10.96 -0.39
C TYR A 182 11.25 -10.82 0.34
N LEU A 183 11.95 -9.71 0.08
CA LEU A 183 13.33 -9.46 0.54
C LEU A 183 14.34 -10.57 0.22
N ASN A 184 14.02 -11.46 -0.73
CA ASN A 184 14.78 -12.69 -1.00
C ASN A 184 14.82 -13.65 0.20
N ILE A 185 13.72 -13.74 0.97
CA ILE A 185 13.59 -14.59 2.16
C ILE A 185 12.41 -15.57 1.98
N PRO A 186 12.66 -16.89 1.86
CA PRO A 186 13.96 -17.52 1.65
C PRO A 186 14.55 -17.15 0.28
N PRO A 187 15.84 -17.37 0.03
CA PRO A 187 16.44 -17.08 -1.27
C PRO A 187 15.73 -17.77 -2.43
N SER A 188 15.50 -17.04 -3.52
CA SER A 188 14.92 -17.57 -4.77
C SER A 188 15.65 -17.01 -6.00
N ALA A 189 15.30 -17.55 -7.17
CA ALA A 189 15.87 -17.09 -8.43
C ALA A 189 15.49 -15.62 -8.72
N GLU A 190 16.35 -14.93 -9.45
CA GLU A 190 16.04 -13.62 -10.01
C GLU A 190 14.86 -13.72 -10.97
N VAL A 191 13.94 -12.76 -10.85
CA VAL A 191 12.76 -12.66 -11.72
C VAL A 191 13.19 -12.16 -13.09
N LYS A 192 12.65 -12.79 -14.13
CA LYS A 192 12.88 -12.44 -15.54
C LYS A 192 11.56 -12.05 -16.20
N VAL A 193 11.65 -11.33 -17.31
CA VAL A 193 10.45 -10.93 -18.07
C VAL A 193 9.73 -12.16 -18.68
N GLU A 194 10.42 -13.30 -18.79
CA GLU A 194 9.89 -14.58 -19.24
C GLU A 194 9.08 -15.33 -18.18
N ASP A 195 9.21 -14.96 -16.91
CA ASP A 195 8.48 -15.61 -15.82
C ASP A 195 6.99 -15.31 -15.91
N VAL A 196 6.20 -16.22 -15.34
CA VAL A 196 4.74 -16.22 -15.38
C VAL A 196 4.19 -15.86 -14.01
N ILE A 197 3.21 -14.97 -13.99
CA ILE A 197 2.43 -14.62 -12.80
C ILE A 197 0.95 -14.83 -13.07
N ASP A 198 0.16 -14.96 -12.01
CA ASP A 198 -1.30 -15.09 -12.07
C ASP A 198 -1.98 -14.35 -10.91
N VAL A 199 -3.29 -14.19 -11.00
CA VAL A 199 -4.13 -13.66 -9.92
C VAL A 199 -5.33 -14.58 -9.77
N LEU A 200 -5.09 -15.84 -9.42
CA LEU A 200 -6.17 -16.83 -9.33
C LEU A 200 -7.17 -16.50 -8.20
N PRO A 201 -8.47 -16.80 -8.39
CA PRO A 201 -9.11 -17.31 -9.61
C PRO A 201 -9.50 -16.21 -10.64
N HIS A 202 -9.14 -14.95 -10.39
CA HIS A 202 -9.61 -13.78 -11.14
C HIS A 202 -8.93 -13.59 -12.50
N ALA A 203 -7.65 -13.92 -12.63
CA ALA A 203 -6.90 -13.82 -13.87
C ALA A 203 -5.95 -15.01 -14.02
N GLY A 204 -5.94 -15.57 -15.24
CA GLY A 204 -5.06 -16.68 -15.60
C GLY A 204 -3.59 -16.26 -15.75
N PRO A 205 -2.71 -17.24 -16.03
CA PRO A 205 -1.28 -17.00 -16.12
C PRO A 205 -0.90 -16.08 -17.29
N VAL A 206 0.00 -15.12 -17.04
CA VAL A 206 0.53 -14.18 -18.04
C VAL A 206 2.03 -14.00 -17.83
N LYS A 207 2.78 -13.80 -18.93
CA LYS A 207 4.22 -13.50 -18.83
C LYS A 207 4.43 -12.05 -18.42
N ILE A 208 5.43 -11.79 -17.58
CA ILE A 208 5.75 -10.44 -17.12
C ILE A 208 6.02 -9.50 -18.31
N LYS A 209 6.72 -9.96 -19.35
CA LYS A 209 7.00 -9.17 -20.57
C LYS A 209 5.74 -8.58 -21.22
N ASP A 210 4.61 -9.28 -21.12
CA ASP A 210 3.35 -8.86 -21.75
C ASP A 210 2.65 -7.77 -20.90
N LEU A 211 3.13 -7.51 -19.68
CA LEU A 211 2.62 -6.48 -18.76
C LEU A 211 3.49 -5.22 -18.71
N MET A 212 4.67 -5.24 -19.34
CA MET A 212 5.66 -4.14 -19.28
C MET A 212 5.33 -2.94 -20.18
N ASN A 213 4.15 -2.94 -20.81
CA ASN A 213 3.72 -1.85 -21.66
C ASN A 213 2.18 -1.70 -21.58
N THR A 214 1.71 -0.63 -20.95
CA THR A 214 0.28 -0.36 -20.78
C THR A 214 -0.44 -0.10 -22.12
N VAL A 215 0.31 0.21 -23.18
CA VAL A 215 -0.19 0.39 -24.56
C VAL A 215 0.36 -0.68 -25.51
N GLY A 216 0.75 -1.84 -24.98
CA GLY A 216 1.29 -2.98 -25.74
C GLY A 216 0.24 -3.76 -26.53
N GLY A 217 -1.06 -3.50 -26.32
CA GLY A 217 -2.18 -4.15 -27.00
C GLY A 217 -2.88 -5.15 -26.09
N ASN A 218 -2.37 -6.38 -26.00
CA ASN A 218 -2.94 -7.44 -25.16
C ASN A 218 -1.93 -7.83 -24.06
N PRO A 219 -2.31 -7.84 -22.77
CA PRO A 219 -3.63 -7.57 -22.21
C PRO A 219 -3.94 -6.10 -21.92
N LEU A 220 -2.98 -5.18 -22.13
CA LEU A 220 -3.10 -3.79 -21.70
C LEU A 220 -3.21 -2.80 -22.86
N CYS A 221 -4.21 -1.92 -22.80
CA CYS A 221 -4.42 -0.82 -23.74
C CYS A 221 -4.98 0.42 -23.03
N TYR A 222 -4.18 1.04 -22.16
CA TYR A 222 -4.54 2.25 -21.42
C TYR A 222 -3.33 3.18 -21.22
N ALA A 223 -3.63 4.45 -20.95
CA ALA A 223 -2.65 5.48 -20.61
C ALA A 223 -3.18 6.38 -19.50
N TYR A 224 -2.27 6.96 -18.72
CA TYR A 224 -2.59 7.97 -17.73
C TYR A 224 -2.55 9.37 -18.35
N LEU A 225 -3.60 10.15 -18.14
CA LEU A 225 -3.60 11.58 -18.48
C LEU A 225 -2.63 12.33 -17.56
N SER A 226 -1.75 13.11 -18.19
CA SER A 226 -0.63 13.78 -17.52
C SER A 226 -1.03 15.09 -16.86
#